data_AF-A0A3C0NUD8-F1
#
_entry.id   AF-A0A3C0NUD8-F1
#
_cell.length_a   1.000
_cell.length_b   1.000
_cell.length_c   1.000
_cell.angle_alpha   90.00
_cell.angle_beta   90.00
_cell.angle_gamma   90.00
#
_symmetry.space_group_name_H-M   'P 1'
#
loop_
_entity.id
_entity.type
_entity.pdbx_description
1 polymer ?
#
loop_
_entity_poly.entity_id
_entity_poly.type
_entity_poly.pdbx_seq_one_letter_code
_entity_poly.pdbx_strand_id
1 'polypeptide(L)' 'MFNIVLFEPEIPPNTGNIIRLCANTGTQLHLIKP' A
#
# COMPACT_ATOMS: atom_id res chain seq x y z
N MET A 1 -14.89 5.08 2.35
CA MET A 1 -13.42 5.22 2.37
C MET A 1 -12.82 3.87 2.00
N PHE A 2 -11.90 3.81 1.04
CA PHE A 2 -11.34 2.54 0.55
C PHE A 2 -10.09 2.13 1.34
N ASN A 3 -9.87 0.81 1.41
CA ASN A 3 -8.71 0.19 2.02
C ASN A 3 -7.94 -0.62 0.96
N ILE A 4 -6.63 -0.51 0.96
CA ILE A 4 -5.72 -1.31 0.13
C ILE A 4 -4.88 -2.19 1.07
N VAL A 5 -4.80 -3.49 0.79
CA VAL A 5 -4.01 -4.45 1.57
C VAL A 5 -2.95 -5.05 0.66
N LEU A 6 -1.68 -4.93 1.06
CA LEU A 6 -0.58 -5.65 0.42
C LEU A 6 -0.20 -6.83 1.31
N PHE A 7 -0.39 -8.05 0.80
CA PHE A 7 0.03 -9.28 1.45
C PHE A 7 1.43 -9.64 0.96
N GLU A 8 2.37 -9.74 1.90
CA GLU A 8 3.78 -10.11 1.69
C GLU A 8 4.45 -9.38 0.51
N PRO A 9 4.47 -8.03 0.50
CA PRO A 9 5.04 -7.29 -0.62
C PRO A 9 6.56 -7.48 -0.72
N GLU A 10 7.03 -8.05 -1.83
CA GLU A 10 8.45 -8.36 -2.04
C GLU A 10 9.24 -7.25 -2.73
N ILE A 11 8.59 -6.44 -3.58
CA ILE A 11 9.24 -5.45 -4.45
C ILE A 11 9.10 -4.04 -3.81
N PRO A 12 10.16 -3.45 -3.23
CA PRO A 12 10.06 -2.17 -2.52
C PRO A 12 9.54 -1.00 -3.37
N PRO A 13 9.94 -0.84 -4.65
CA PRO A 13 9.39 0.21 -5.51
C PRO A 13 7.86 0.17 -5.66
N ASN A 14 7.27 -1.03 -5.72
CA ASN A 14 5.81 -1.18 -5.85
C ASN A 14 5.10 -0.68 -4.60
N THR A 15 5.60 -1.06 -3.42
CA THR A 15 5.08 -0.56 -2.14
C THR A 15 5.18 0.96 -2.04
N GLY A 16 6.32 1.53 -2.45
CA GLY A 16 6.51 2.99 -2.49
C GLY A 16 5.51 3.71 -3.39
N ASN A 17 5.26 3.19 -4.59
CA ASN A 17 4.27 3.75 -5.51
C ASN A 17 2.84 3.64 -4.95
N ILE A 18 2.51 2.54 -4.27
CA ILE A 18 1.19 2.34 -3.66
C ILE A 18 1.00 3.23 -2.43
N ILE A 19 2.04 3.48 -1.64
CA ILE A 19 2.02 4.47 -0.56
C ILE A 19 1.68 5.85 -1.12
N ARG A 20 2.33 6.25 -2.23
CA ARG A 20 2.05 7.54 -2.91
C ARG A 20 0.61 7.64 -3.37
N LEU A 21 0.09 6.57 -3.99
CA LEU A 21 -1.31 6.49 -4.41
C LEU A 21 -2.23 6.72 -3.22
N CYS A 22 -2.02 6.01 -2.12
CA CYS A 22 -2.87 6.08 -0.94
C CYS A 22 -2.88 7.47 -0.30
N ALA A 23 -1.73 8.14 -0.24
CA ALA A 23 -1.64 9.52 0.23
C ALA A 23 -2.44 10.49 -0.65
N ASN A 24 -2.39 10.31 -1.97
CA ASN A 24 -3.06 11.19 -2.93
C ASN A 24 -4.58 10.99 -2.99
N THR A 25 -5.08 9.79 -2.68
CA THR A 25 -6.51 9.43 -2.79
C THR A 25 -7.21 9.37 -1.44
N GLY A 26 -6.49 9.56 -0.33
CA GLY A 26 -7.04 9.41 1.01
C GLY A 26 -7.45 7.96 1.34
N THR A 27 -6.83 6.97 0.68
CA THR A 27 -7.10 5.56 0.98
C THR A 27 -6.15 5.05 2.06
N GLN A 28 -6.63 4.14 2.91
CA GLN A 28 -5.79 3.55 3.95
C GLN A 28 -5.03 2.34 3.41
N LEU A 29 -3.73 2.30 3.66
CA LEU A 29 -2.85 1.21 3.27
C LEU A 29 -2.55 0.29 4.46
N HIS A 30 -2.72 -1.01 4.26
CA HIS A 30 -2.37 -2.05 5.22
C HIS A 30 -1.27 -2.94 4.60
N LEU A 31 -0.21 -3.20 5.36
CA LEU A 31 0.87 -4.11 4.94
C LEU A 31 0.84 -5.33 5.85
N ILE A 32 0.68 -6.51 5.27
CA ILE A 32 0.82 -7.79 5.96
C ILE A 32 2.19 -8.34 5.57
N LYS A 33 3.07 -8.49 6.56
CA LYS A 33 4.38 -9.15 6.41
C LYS A 33 4.25 -10.62 6.85
N PRO A 34 5.17 -11.51 6.44
CA PRO A 34 5.34 -12.78 7.14
C PRO A 34 5.64 -12.56 8.63
#